data_AF-A0A077M692-F1
#
_entry.id   AF-A0A077M692-F1
#
_cell.length_a   1.000
_cell.length_b   1.000
_cell.length_c   1.000
_cell.angle_alpha   90.00
_cell.angle_beta   90.00
_cell.angle_gamma   90.00
#
_symmetry.space_group_name_H-M   'P 1'
#
loop_
_entity.id
_entity.type
_entity.pdbx_description
1 polymer ?
#
loop_
_entity_poly.entity_id
_entity_poly.type
_entity_poly.pdbx_seq_one_letter_code
_entity_poly.pdbx_strand_id
1 'polypeptide(L)'
;MLLSLDPQTLDVRRRTAIPFAEGSVDSAIAYGDKLVYPLTVNAASNTPGHDIVVLDPDTMKATRVDLGAKLPYLLRLDGNTLYVGHPFMHPAFGALSTLRHVSRLDLTTNAVTGYDLAAGIVDFDVRAGHLHLLGDDGGDDNTFVIQTYDASSGAKLTSQSVNRATGDGYYYPAGILAP
;
A
#
# COMPACT_ATOMS: atom_id res chain seq x y z
N MET A 1 -6.44 8.47 15.05
CA MET A 1 -6.18 9.80 15.64
C MET A 1 -4.82 10.28 15.17
N LEU A 2 -4.68 11.56 14.82
CA LEU A 2 -3.40 12.18 14.48
C LEU A 2 -2.81 12.82 15.73
N LEU A 3 -1.54 12.53 15.99
CA LEU A 3 -0.77 13.11 17.07
C LEU A 3 0.22 14.14 16.51
N SER A 4 0.19 15.35 17.04
CA SER A 4 1.27 16.32 16.83
C SER A 4 2.18 16.27 18.05
N LEU A 5 3.46 16.01 17.83
CA LEU A 5 4.45 15.88 18.89
C LEU A 5 5.43 17.06 18.89
N ASP A 6 6.01 17.35 20.04
CA ASP A 6 7.26 18.10 20.10
C ASP A 6 8.39 17.25 19.52
N PRO A 7 9.16 17.73 18.53
CA PRO A 7 10.19 16.90 17.89
C PRO A 7 11.42 16.65 18.79
N GLN A 8 11.60 17.42 19.87
CA GLN A 8 12.72 17.27 20.79
C GLN A 8 12.34 16.42 22.01
N THR A 9 11.13 16.61 22.55
CA THR A 9 10.70 15.93 23.78
C THR A 9 9.74 14.76 23.52
N LEU A 10 9.18 14.66 22.32
CA LEU A 10 8.10 13.73 21.95
C LEU A 10 6.79 13.95 22.75
N ASP A 11 6.67 15.08 23.44
CA ASP A 11 5.44 15.42 24.16
C ASP A 11 4.28 15.63 23.18
N VAL A 12 3.12 15.10 23.54
CA VAL A 12 1.91 15.26 22.72
C VAL A 12 1.39 16.70 22.84
N ARG A 13 1.59 17.49 21.79
CA ARG A 13 1.08 18.86 21.67
C ARG A 13 -0.39 18.91 21.29
N ARG A 14 -0.82 18.01 20.40
CA ARG A 14 -2.21 17.98 19.90
C ARG A 14 -2.65 16.56 19.57
N ARG A 15 -3.95 16.33 19.76
CA ARG A 15 -4.69 15.12 19.39
C ARG A 15 -5.86 15.52 18.51
N THR A 16 -5.93 15.00 17.28
CA THR A 16 -7.00 15.36 16.35
C THR A 16 -7.59 14.11 15.70
N ALA A 17 -8.92 14.08 15.55
CA ALA A 17 -9.57 13.06 14.74
C ALA A 17 -9.09 13.18 13.29
N ILE A 18 -8.81 12.03 12.66
CA ILE A 18 -8.40 11.99 11.25
C ILE A 18 -9.67 11.98 10.41
N PRO A 19 -9.85 12.90 9.44
CA PRO A 19 -11.03 12.92 8.59
C PRO A 19 -11.23 11.59 7.86
N PHE A 20 -12.49 11.18 7.70
CA PHE A 20 -12.93 9.97 6.97
C PHE A 20 -12.46 8.61 7.53
N ALA A 21 -11.52 8.57 8.47
CA ALA A 21 -11.07 7.34 9.10
C ALA A 21 -12.02 6.94 10.24
N GLU A 22 -12.74 5.84 10.05
CA GLU A 22 -13.63 5.25 11.07
C GLU A 22 -12.93 4.18 11.94
N GLY A 23 -11.67 3.86 11.63
CA GLY A 23 -10.87 2.82 12.30
C GLY A 23 -9.38 3.17 12.36
N SER A 24 -8.54 2.14 12.44
CA SER A 24 -7.09 2.31 12.34
C SER A 24 -6.69 2.77 10.94
N VAL A 25 -5.66 3.62 10.90
CA VAL A 25 -4.94 3.95 9.67
C VAL A 25 -3.58 3.31 9.83
N ASP A 26 -3.42 2.13 9.25
CA ASP A 26 -2.24 1.29 9.45
C ASP A 26 -1.17 1.50 8.36
N SER A 27 -1.52 2.26 7.32
CA SER A 27 -0.61 2.67 6.26
C SER A 27 -0.80 4.16 5.97
N ALA A 28 0.30 4.91 5.95
CA ALA A 28 0.32 6.31 5.61
C ALA A 28 1.72 6.73 5.14
N ILE A 29 1.77 7.76 4.31
CA ILE A 29 3.03 8.38 3.87
C ILE A 29 2.93 9.90 3.97
N ALA A 30 4.09 10.55 4.04
CA ALA A 30 4.20 11.99 3.81
C ALA A 30 4.42 12.26 2.32
N TYR A 31 3.76 13.29 1.79
CA TYR A 31 4.00 13.85 0.46
C TYR A 31 4.03 15.37 0.57
N GLY A 32 5.24 15.94 0.54
CA GLY A 32 5.43 17.36 0.87
C GLY A 32 4.96 17.67 2.28
N ASP A 33 4.03 18.61 2.41
CA ASP A 33 3.37 19.00 3.66
C ASP A 33 2.09 18.20 3.96
N LYS A 34 1.75 17.21 3.13
CA LYS A 34 0.52 16.42 3.25
C LYS A 34 0.78 15.04 3.87
N LEU A 35 -0.24 14.55 4.56
CA LEU A 35 -0.36 13.15 4.95
C LEU A 35 -1.28 12.44 3.95
N VAL A 36 -0.85 11.32 3.41
CA VAL A 36 -1.63 10.50 2.49
C VAL A 36 -1.87 9.13 3.10
N TYR A 37 -3.11 8.68 3.11
CA TYR A 37 -3.49 7.39 3.70
C TYR A 37 -4.70 6.75 3.00
N PRO A 38 -4.82 5.43 2.98
CA PRO A 38 -5.95 4.75 2.38
C PRO A 38 -7.12 4.60 3.35
N LEU A 39 -8.32 4.52 2.78
CA LEU A 39 -9.53 4.02 3.45
C LEU A 39 -9.74 2.57 3.01
N THR A 40 -9.01 1.65 3.64
CA THR A 40 -8.94 0.26 3.17
C THR A 40 -10.23 -0.51 3.40
N VAL A 41 -10.89 -0.28 4.53
CA VAL A 41 -12.14 -0.94 4.93
C VAL A 41 -13.13 0.13 5.41
N ASN A 42 -14.39 0.00 5.00
CA ASN A 42 -15.48 0.73 5.61
C ASN A 42 -15.86 0.03 6.91
N ALA A 43 -15.61 0.68 8.05
CA ALA A 43 -15.82 0.07 9.36
C ALA A 43 -17.31 -0.13 9.68
N ALA A 44 -18.17 0.80 9.27
CA ALA A 44 -19.61 0.71 9.50
C ALA A 44 -20.26 -0.48 8.79
N SER A 45 -19.86 -0.78 7.55
CA SER A 45 -20.42 -1.87 6.76
C SER A 45 -19.56 -3.14 6.72
N ASN A 46 -18.34 -3.09 7.26
CA ASN A 46 -17.34 -4.14 7.13
C ASN A 46 -17.11 -4.59 5.69
N THR A 47 -17.04 -3.63 4.76
CA THR A 47 -16.81 -3.88 3.33
C THR A 47 -15.51 -3.25 2.86
N PRO A 48 -14.89 -3.77 1.79
CA PRO A 48 -13.71 -3.14 1.19
C PRO A 48 -13.97 -1.68 0.80
N GLY A 49 -13.07 -0.78 1.23
CA GLY A 49 -12.99 0.59 0.73
C GLY A 49 -12.15 0.67 -0.55
N HIS A 50 -12.08 1.86 -1.15
CA HIS A 50 -11.47 2.10 -2.47
C HIS A 50 -10.81 3.47 -2.60
N ASP A 51 -10.67 4.20 -1.49
CA ASP A 51 -10.26 5.60 -1.53
C ASP A 51 -8.88 5.84 -0.91
N ILE A 52 -8.22 6.88 -1.40
CA ILE A 52 -7.09 7.55 -0.76
C ILE A 52 -7.54 8.89 -0.23
N VAL A 53 -7.03 9.27 0.94
CA VAL A 53 -7.18 10.61 1.50
C VAL A 53 -5.87 11.35 1.39
N VAL A 54 -5.94 12.59 0.90
CA VAL A 54 -4.84 13.57 0.98
C VAL A 54 -5.25 14.62 2.00
N LEU A 55 -4.52 14.67 3.12
CA LEU A 55 -4.80 15.49 4.28
C LEU A 55 -3.72 16.56 4.45
N ASP A 56 -4.14 17.80 4.61
CA ASP A 56 -3.33 18.86 5.17
C ASP A 56 -3.36 18.76 6.71
N PRO A 57 -2.26 18.36 7.37
CA PRO A 57 -2.25 18.08 8.80
C PRO A 57 -2.37 19.35 9.67
N ASP A 58 -2.08 20.53 9.14
CA ASP A 58 -2.14 21.80 9.89
C ASP A 58 -3.57 22.33 9.95
N THR A 59 -4.25 22.33 8.80
CA THR A 59 -5.63 22.84 8.65
C THR A 59 -6.69 21.75 8.83
N MET A 60 -6.30 20.48 8.80
CA MET A 60 -7.17 19.30 8.79
C MET A 60 -8.12 19.24 7.58
N LYS A 61 -7.84 20.01 6.52
CA LYS A 61 -8.59 19.91 5.25
C LYS A 61 -8.13 18.67 4.51
N ALA A 62 -9.10 17.88 4.04
CA ALA A 62 -8.84 16.61 3.38
C ALA A 62 -9.66 16.45 2.09
N THR A 63 -9.07 15.82 1.10
CA THR A 63 -9.74 15.37 -0.13
C THR A 63 -9.69 13.86 -0.24
N ARG A 64 -10.77 13.26 -0.77
CA ARG A 64 -10.83 11.84 -1.13
C ARG A 64 -10.62 11.68 -2.63
N VAL A 65 -9.86 10.67 -3.01
CA VAL A 65 -9.68 10.25 -4.40
C VAL A 65 -10.10 8.79 -4.49
N ASP A 66 -11.07 8.50 -5.36
CA ASP A 66 -11.52 7.15 -5.67
C ASP A 66 -10.50 6.47 -6.57
N LEU A 67 -9.97 5.33 -6.13
CA LEU A 67 -9.02 4.53 -6.91
C LEU A 67 -9.72 3.56 -7.88
N GLY A 68 -11.02 3.34 -7.73
CA GLY A 68 -11.80 2.32 -8.44
C GLY A 68 -11.53 0.88 -7.97
N ALA A 69 -10.32 0.60 -7.49
CA ALA A 69 -9.91 -0.69 -6.94
C ALA A 69 -10.08 -0.76 -5.42
N LYS A 70 -10.49 -1.94 -4.94
CA LYS A 70 -10.81 -2.21 -3.53
C LYS A 70 -9.56 -2.51 -2.71
N LEU A 71 -9.64 -2.34 -1.39
CA LEU A 71 -8.59 -2.69 -0.42
C LEU A 71 -7.23 -1.97 -0.62
N PRO A 72 -7.20 -0.64 -0.87
CA PRO A 72 -5.92 0.06 -0.94
C PRO A 72 -5.19 -0.03 0.40
N TYR A 73 -3.90 -0.40 0.41
CA TYR A 73 -3.16 -0.55 1.65
C TYR A 73 -1.69 -0.15 1.53
N LEU A 74 -0.91 -0.83 0.68
CA LEU A 74 0.54 -0.59 0.61
C LEU A 74 0.83 0.64 -0.24
N LEU A 75 1.39 1.68 0.38
CA LEU A 75 1.70 2.95 -0.27
C LEU A 75 3.21 3.04 -0.58
N ARG A 76 3.57 3.37 -1.83
CA ARG A 76 4.94 3.68 -2.25
C ARG A 76 4.95 4.92 -3.13
N LEU A 77 5.83 5.86 -2.83
CA LEU A 77 5.94 7.13 -3.54
C LEU A 77 7.19 7.13 -4.41
N ASP A 78 7.03 7.46 -5.69
CA ASP A 78 8.15 7.76 -6.60
C ASP A 78 7.85 9.08 -7.33
N GLY A 79 8.59 10.13 -6.94
CA GLY A 79 8.29 11.51 -7.34
C GLY A 79 6.88 11.93 -6.92
N ASN A 80 6.05 12.28 -7.90
CA ASN A 80 4.65 12.70 -7.69
C ASN A 80 3.64 11.56 -7.91
N THR A 81 4.12 10.35 -8.21
CA THR A 81 3.25 9.18 -8.41
C THR A 81 3.20 8.35 -7.14
N LEU A 82 1.99 8.18 -6.61
CA LEU A 82 1.70 7.23 -5.57
C LEU A 82 1.31 5.89 -6.21
N TYR A 83 2.05 4.85 -5.88
CA TYR A 83 1.70 3.47 -6.15
C TYR A 83 0.99 2.90 -4.94
N VAL A 84 -0.19 2.33 -5.18
CA VAL A 84 -1.04 1.76 -4.13
C VAL A 84 -1.22 0.29 -4.46
N GLY A 85 -0.65 -0.59 -3.65
CA GLY A 85 -0.96 -2.01 -3.70
C GLY A 85 -2.28 -2.27 -2.98
N HIS A 86 -3.02 -3.24 -3.51
CA HIS A 86 -4.30 -3.68 -2.98
C HIS A 86 -4.22 -5.12 -2.41
N PRO A 87 -3.32 -5.38 -1.43
CA PRO A 87 -3.03 -6.71 -0.92
C PRO A 87 -4.09 -7.23 0.05
N PHE A 88 -3.83 -8.45 0.52
CA PHE A 88 -4.61 -9.10 1.55
C PHE A 88 -4.43 -8.46 2.93
N MET A 89 -5.48 -7.85 3.45
CA MET A 89 -5.57 -7.56 4.89
C MET A 89 -6.47 -8.53 5.65
N HIS A 90 -7.34 -9.28 4.97
CA HIS A 90 -8.36 -10.07 5.62
C HIS A 90 -8.80 -11.33 4.81
N PRO A 91 -8.74 -12.54 5.39
CA PRO A 91 -9.15 -13.82 4.78
C PRO A 91 -10.49 -13.82 4.05
N ALA A 92 -11.47 -13.11 4.62
CA ALA A 92 -12.80 -13.04 4.05
C ALA A 92 -12.90 -12.27 2.72
N PHE A 93 -11.88 -11.52 2.31
CA PHE A 93 -11.94 -10.69 1.11
C PHE A 93 -11.27 -11.30 -0.14
N GLY A 94 -10.67 -12.49 -0.03
CA GLY A 94 -10.11 -13.24 -1.15
C GLY A 94 -8.77 -13.88 -0.84
N ALA A 95 -8.33 -14.83 -1.66
CA ALA A 95 -7.00 -15.43 -1.51
C ALA A 95 -5.92 -14.40 -1.91
N LEU A 96 -4.80 -14.38 -1.19
CA LEU A 96 -3.69 -13.47 -1.45
C LEU A 96 -3.23 -13.50 -2.91
N SER A 97 -3.09 -14.69 -3.49
CA SER A 97 -2.72 -14.91 -4.90
C SER A 97 -3.68 -14.28 -5.92
N THR A 98 -4.86 -13.79 -5.51
CA THR A 98 -5.82 -13.07 -6.37
C THR A 98 -5.76 -11.55 -6.21
N LEU A 99 -5.06 -11.04 -5.21
CA LEU A 99 -4.96 -9.62 -4.87
C LEU A 99 -3.72 -9.00 -5.50
N ARG A 100 -3.82 -8.75 -6.81
CA ARG A 100 -2.69 -8.40 -7.69
C ARG A 100 -2.67 -6.94 -8.12
N HIS A 101 -3.68 -6.17 -7.75
CA HIS A 101 -3.90 -4.86 -8.34
C HIS A 101 -2.96 -3.81 -7.74
N VAL A 102 -2.39 -2.98 -8.61
CA VAL A 102 -1.68 -1.75 -8.24
C VAL A 102 -2.36 -0.56 -8.92
N SER A 103 -2.84 0.38 -8.11
CA SER A 103 -3.25 1.69 -8.60
C SER A 103 -2.06 2.64 -8.64
N ARG A 104 -2.06 3.53 -9.63
CA ARG A 104 -1.11 4.64 -9.81
C ARG A 104 -1.90 5.93 -9.77
N LEU A 105 -1.61 6.76 -8.78
CA LEU A 105 -2.22 8.05 -8.55
C LEU A 105 -1.19 9.15 -8.77
N ASP A 106 -1.44 10.03 -9.73
CA ASP A 106 -0.70 11.29 -9.85
C ASP A 106 -1.22 12.27 -8.79
N LEU A 107 -0.40 12.60 -7.80
CA LEU A 107 -0.78 13.46 -6.67
C LEU A 107 -0.90 14.94 -7.03
N THR A 108 -0.57 15.34 -8.25
CA THR A 108 -0.73 16.73 -8.75
C THR A 108 -2.09 16.92 -9.42
N THR A 109 -2.53 15.91 -10.16
CA THR A 109 -3.75 15.96 -10.99
C THR A 109 -4.90 15.12 -10.45
N ASN A 110 -4.62 14.25 -9.48
CA ASN A 110 -5.50 13.18 -9.00
C ASN A 110 -5.91 12.17 -10.08
N ALA A 111 -5.15 12.06 -11.17
CA ALA A 111 -5.40 11.07 -12.20
C ALA A 111 -5.05 9.66 -11.67
N VAL A 112 -5.98 8.73 -11.80
CA VAL A 112 -5.81 7.33 -11.40
C VAL A 112 -5.72 6.44 -12.63
N THR A 113 -4.70 5.58 -12.64
CA THR A 113 -4.57 4.43 -13.55
C THR A 113 -4.25 3.19 -12.72
N GLY A 114 -4.19 2.02 -13.33
CA GLY A 114 -3.80 0.81 -12.62
C GLY A 114 -3.55 -0.37 -13.54
N TYR A 115 -2.96 -1.40 -12.98
CA TYR A 115 -2.70 -2.67 -13.65
C TYR A 115 -2.67 -3.82 -12.65
N ASP A 116 -2.85 -5.03 -13.16
CA ASP A 116 -2.72 -6.24 -12.37
C ASP A 116 -1.34 -6.87 -12.57
N LEU A 117 -0.72 -7.28 -11.48
CA LEU A 117 0.51 -8.05 -11.48
C LEU A 117 0.25 -9.53 -11.79
N ALA A 118 1.33 -10.30 -11.95
CA ALA A 118 1.23 -11.73 -12.22
C ALA A 118 0.97 -12.55 -10.94
N ALA A 119 1.37 -12.03 -9.79
CA ALA A 119 1.22 -12.65 -8.47
C ALA A 119 0.49 -11.71 -7.49
N GLY A 120 -0.08 -12.30 -6.45
CA GLY A 120 -0.66 -11.58 -5.32
C GLY A 120 0.39 -10.76 -4.59
N ILE A 121 0.00 -9.61 -4.07
CA ILE A 121 0.93 -8.65 -3.44
C ILE A 121 1.12 -9.00 -1.97
N VAL A 122 2.31 -9.50 -1.62
CA VAL A 122 2.74 -9.58 -0.22
C VAL A 122 3.31 -8.23 0.20
N ASP A 123 4.27 -7.74 -0.58
CA ASP A 123 4.87 -6.42 -0.44
C ASP A 123 5.44 -5.96 -1.79
N PHE A 124 5.66 -4.66 -1.95
CA PHE A 124 6.38 -4.17 -3.11
C PHE A 124 7.16 -2.90 -2.78
N ASP A 125 8.10 -2.56 -3.65
CA ASP A 125 8.81 -1.30 -3.64
C ASP A 125 8.85 -0.72 -5.07
N VAL A 126 8.98 0.59 -5.19
CA VAL A 126 9.09 1.27 -6.48
C VAL A 126 10.29 2.19 -6.48
N ARG A 127 11.19 1.97 -7.43
CA ARG A 127 12.43 2.73 -7.53
C ARG A 127 12.94 2.79 -8.95
N ALA A 128 13.38 3.97 -9.36
CA ALA A 128 14.00 4.21 -10.67
C ALA A 128 13.16 3.67 -11.84
N GLY A 129 11.83 3.84 -11.78
CA GLY A 129 10.91 3.36 -12.82
C GLY A 129 10.60 1.86 -12.79
N HIS A 130 11.08 1.13 -11.77
CA HIS A 130 10.83 -0.29 -11.61
C HIS A 130 10.01 -0.59 -10.36
N LEU A 131 8.99 -1.44 -10.50
CA LEU A 131 8.28 -2.03 -9.37
C LEU A 131 8.91 -3.38 -9.06
N HIS A 132 9.31 -3.57 -7.81
CA HIS A 132 9.87 -4.81 -7.27
C HIS A 132 8.83 -5.43 -6.36
N LEU A 133 8.32 -6.59 -6.75
CA LEU A 133 7.27 -7.32 -6.05
C LEU A 133 7.90 -8.46 -5.25
N LEU A 134 7.51 -8.58 -3.99
CA LEU A 134 7.45 -9.85 -3.28
C LEU A 134 6.00 -10.35 -3.37
N GLY A 135 5.80 -11.52 -3.96
CA GLY A 135 4.46 -11.99 -4.30
C GLY A 135 4.22 -13.46 -4.03
N ASP A 136 2.94 -13.80 -4.06
CA ASP A 136 2.38 -15.15 -3.95
C ASP A 136 1.66 -15.49 -5.26
N ASP A 137 2.17 -16.46 -6.01
CA ASP A 137 1.61 -16.87 -7.30
C ASP A 137 0.50 -17.94 -7.19
N GLY A 138 0.15 -18.35 -5.96
CA GLY A 138 -0.83 -19.39 -5.67
C GLY A 138 -0.32 -20.81 -5.92
N GLY A 139 1.00 -20.98 -6.08
CA GLY A 139 1.66 -22.27 -6.23
C GLY A 139 1.89 -23.00 -4.91
N ASP A 140 3.15 -23.39 -4.65
CA ASP A 140 3.54 -24.02 -3.39
C ASP A 140 3.51 -22.98 -2.26
N ASP A 141 2.75 -23.25 -1.19
CA ASP A 141 2.64 -22.37 -0.03
C ASP A 141 4.01 -22.03 0.62
N ASN A 142 5.05 -22.84 0.38
CA ASN A 142 6.41 -22.60 0.87
C ASN A 142 7.28 -21.80 -0.09
N THR A 143 6.73 -21.30 -1.20
CA THR A 143 7.45 -20.55 -2.22
C THR A 143 6.82 -19.18 -2.41
N PHE A 144 7.66 -18.16 -2.49
CA PHE A 144 7.29 -16.82 -2.91
C PHE A 144 7.96 -16.51 -4.26
N VAL A 145 7.48 -15.49 -4.94
CA VAL A 145 8.12 -14.96 -6.14
C VAL A 145 8.64 -13.56 -5.88
N ILE A 146 9.86 -13.29 -6.35
CA ILE A 146 10.36 -11.94 -6.54
C ILE A 146 10.21 -11.62 -8.02
N GLN A 147 9.47 -10.57 -8.32
CA GLN A 147 9.19 -10.16 -9.70
C GLN A 147 9.55 -8.69 -9.87
N THR A 148 10.05 -8.32 -11.04
CA THR A 148 10.23 -6.92 -11.40
C THR A 148 9.37 -6.54 -12.58
N TYR A 149 8.93 -5.29 -12.58
CA TYR A 149 8.03 -4.74 -13.57
C TYR A 149 8.51 -3.36 -13.99
N ASP A 150 8.18 -2.96 -15.22
CA ASP A 150 8.12 -1.55 -15.56
C ASP A 150 7.00 -0.90 -14.74
N ALA A 151 7.33 0.08 -13.90
CA ALA A 151 6.37 0.68 -12.99
C ALA A 151 5.29 1.48 -13.72
N SER A 152 5.56 1.99 -14.92
CA SER A 152 4.58 2.80 -15.64
C SER A 152 3.45 1.95 -16.25
N SER A 153 3.81 0.79 -16.80
CA SER A 153 2.94 -0.05 -17.61
C SER A 153 2.48 -1.33 -16.91
N GLY A 154 3.16 -1.76 -15.85
CA GLY A 154 2.92 -3.06 -15.23
C GLY A 154 3.45 -4.23 -16.07
N ALA A 155 4.28 -3.98 -17.09
CA ALA A 155 4.88 -5.04 -17.89
C ALA A 155 5.93 -5.80 -17.07
N LYS A 156 5.77 -7.11 -16.91
CA LYS A 156 6.73 -7.96 -16.18
C LYS A 156 8.05 -8.03 -16.92
N LEU A 157 9.15 -7.81 -16.20
CA LEU A 157 10.51 -7.83 -16.71
C LEU A 157 11.23 -9.13 -16.35
N THR A 158 11.26 -9.49 -15.06
CA THR A 158 11.86 -10.75 -14.61
C THR A 158 11.12 -11.35 -13.40
N SER A 159 11.42 -12.61 -13.09
CA SER A 159 10.83 -13.38 -12.01
C SER A 159 11.84 -14.39 -11.47
N GLN A 160 11.89 -14.55 -10.16
CA GLN A 160 12.63 -15.60 -9.47
C GLN A 160 11.80 -16.16 -8.33
N SER A 161 11.79 -17.48 -8.16
CA SER A 161 11.16 -18.12 -7.00
C SER A 161 12.12 -18.15 -5.82
N VAL A 162 11.59 -17.92 -4.62
CA VAL A 162 12.31 -17.91 -3.35
C VAL A 162 11.56 -18.81 -2.38
N ASN A 163 12.22 -19.87 -1.96
CA ASN A 163 11.64 -20.77 -0.96
C ASN A 163 11.71 -20.11 0.42
N ARG A 164 10.72 -20.41 1.27
CA ARG A 164 10.78 -20.08 2.70
C ARG A 164 12.04 -20.67 3.31
N ALA A 165 12.63 -19.93 4.26
CA ALA A 165 13.72 -20.44 5.06
C ALA A 165 13.28 -21.70 5.81
N THR A 166 14.11 -22.74 5.82
CA THR A 166 13.84 -23.97 6.57
C THR A 166 14.27 -23.80 8.03
N GLY A 167 13.37 -24.11 8.97
CA GLY A 167 13.63 -24.06 10.42
C GLY A 167 12.34 -24.24 11.23
N ASP A 168 12.47 -24.50 12.54
CA ASP A 168 11.33 -24.58 13.46
C ASP A 168 10.73 -23.18 13.65
N GLY A 169 9.73 -22.85 12.83
CA GLY A 169 9.02 -21.57 12.89
C GLY A 169 8.31 -21.18 11.60
N TYR A 170 7.45 -20.18 11.71
CA TYR A 170 6.74 -19.56 10.60
C TYR A 170 7.60 -18.41 10.01
N TYR A 171 8.56 -18.75 9.17
CA TYR A 171 9.39 -17.75 8.47
C TYR A 171 8.68 -17.25 7.21
N TYR A 172 8.13 -16.03 7.31
CA TYR A 172 7.53 -15.33 6.19
C TYR A 172 8.42 -14.14 5.80
N PRO A 173 8.71 -13.94 4.49
CA PRO A 173 9.38 -12.73 4.05
C PRO A 173 8.49 -11.53 4.40
N ALA A 174 9.05 -10.61 5.18
CA ALA A 174 8.31 -9.48 5.74
C ALA A 174 8.21 -8.28 4.78
N GLY A 175 9.02 -8.25 3.72
CA GLY A 175 9.01 -7.19 2.73
C GLY A 175 10.15 -7.29 1.74
N ILE A 176 10.18 -6.34 0.80
CA ILE A 176 11.24 -6.17 -0.20
C ILE A 176 11.83 -4.76 -0.09
N LEU A 177 13.15 -4.67 -0.20
CA LEU A 177 13.88 -3.39 -0.24
C LEU A 177 14.71 -3.38 -1.51
N ALA A 178 14.47 -2.42 -2.40
CA ALA A 178 15.26 -2.20 -3.61
C ALA A 178 16.30 -1.09 -3.35
N PRO A 179 17.61 -1.43 -3.26
CA PRO A 179 18.67 -0.47 -2.93
C PRO A 179 19.01 0.52 -4.05
#